data_AF-A0A257GUC8-F1
#
_entry.id   AF-A0A257GUC8-F1
#
_cell.length_a   1.000
_cell.length_b   1.000
_cell.length_c   1.000
_cell.angle_alpha   90.00
_cell.angle_beta   90.00
_cell.angle_gamma   90.00
#
_symmetry.space_group_name_H-M   'P 1'
#
loop_
_entity.id
_entity.type
_entity.pdbx_description
1 polymer ?
#
loop_
_entity_poly.entity_id
_entity_poly.type
_entity_poly.pdbx_seq_one_letter_code
_entity_poly.pdbx_strand_id
1 'polypeptide(L)'
;MASIHDEGILIAQQGSGSSTVQCFLRPDKANRHGLITGATGTGKTITLQTLAEGFSSAGVPVFMADIKGDLTGISQPGVVSEKLSKIIQERGLTAPTSTAFPTTLWDVFGEQGHPVRATVSDLGPLLLARMLNLNETQTGVLQLV
;
A
#
# COMPACT_ATOMS: atom_id res chain seq x y z
N MET A 1 -9.71 21.98 -1.38
CA MET A 1 -8.43 22.17 -0.66
C MET A 1 -8.63 21.60 0.74
N ALA A 2 -8.47 20.27 0.89
CA ALA A 2 -8.75 19.62 2.17
C ALA A 2 -7.67 20.04 3.17
N SER A 3 -8.09 20.63 4.29
CA SER A 3 -7.24 20.98 5.40
C SER A 3 -6.43 19.75 5.82
N ILE A 4 -5.11 19.90 5.87
CA ILE A 4 -4.24 19.00 6.61
C ILE A 4 -4.64 19.21 8.08
N HIS A 5 -5.63 18.46 8.55
CA HIS A 5 -5.86 18.36 9.97
C HIS A 5 -4.62 17.70 10.58
N ASP A 6 -4.18 18.23 11.72
CA ASP A 6 -3.09 17.75 12.58
C ASP A 6 -3.32 16.31 13.11
N GLU A 7 -4.27 15.56 12.53
CA GLU A 7 -4.83 14.33 13.06
C GLU A 7 -4.26 13.06 12.41
N GLY A 8 -3.55 13.12 11.28
CA GLY A 8 -2.96 11.94 10.64
C GLY A 8 -3.97 11.08 9.85
N ILE A 9 -3.57 9.87 9.45
CA ILE A 9 -4.38 8.99 8.58
C ILE A 9 -5.33 8.16 9.45
N LEU A 10 -6.65 8.30 9.30
CA LEU A 10 -7.63 7.50 10.05
C LEU A 10 -7.52 6.02 9.64
N ILE A 11 -7.18 5.15 10.60
CA ILE A 11 -7.01 3.70 10.36
C ILE A 11 -8.05 2.83 11.05
N ALA A 12 -8.70 3.33 12.11
CA ALA A 12 -9.81 2.64 12.76
C ALA A 12 -10.76 3.61 13.46
N GLN A 13 -12.03 3.23 13.53
CA GLN A 13 -13.06 3.92 14.28
C GLN A 13 -13.97 2.89 14.94
N GLN A 14 -14.34 3.15 16.20
CA GLN A 14 -15.35 2.39 16.92
C GLN A 14 -16.36 3.37 17.53
N GLY A 15 -17.64 3.21 17.15
CA GLY A 15 -18.75 3.87 17.82
C GLY A 15 -19.29 2.97 18.94
N SER A 16 -19.42 3.50 20.16
CA SER A 16 -20.15 2.87 21.26
C SER A 16 -21.10 3.90 21.88
N GLY A 17 -22.37 3.85 21.48
CA GLY A 17 -23.40 4.78 21.96
C GLY A 17 -23.06 6.24 21.64
N SER A 18 -22.99 7.10 22.67
CA SER A 18 -22.69 8.54 22.54
C SER A 18 -21.20 8.87 22.37
N SER A 19 -20.31 7.88 22.33
CA SER A 19 -18.87 8.09 22.22
C SER A 19 -18.28 7.41 20.99
N THR A 20 -17.47 8.17 20.23
CA THR A 20 -16.74 7.68 19.07
C THR A 20 -15.25 7.70 19.40
N VAL A 21 -14.59 6.55 19.31
CA VAL A 21 -13.14 6.43 19.44
C VAL A 21 -12.54 6.28 18.06
N GLN A 22 -11.59 7.15 17.73
CA GLN A 22 -10.86 7.13 16.47
C GLN A 22 -9.38 6.84 16.71
N CYS A 23 -8.78 6.10 15.80
CA CYS A 23 -7.36 5.79 15.80
C CYS A 23 -6.74 6.29 14.50
N PHE A 24 -5.73 7.13 14.65
CA PHE A 24 -5.02 7.73 13.54
C PHE A 24 -3.56 7.31 13.50
N LEU A 25 -3.07 7.00 12.30
CA LEU A 25 -1.65 6.83 12.02
C LEU A 25 -1.05 8.19 11.68
N ARG A 26 -0.22 8.70 12.58
CA ARG A 26 0.56 9.92 12.31
C ARG A 26 1.68 9.64 11.31
N PRO A 27 1.85 10.46 10.26
CA PRO A 27 2.94 10.27 9.30
C PRO A 27 4.34 10.22 9.92
N ASP A 28 4.61 11.03 10.95
CA ASP A 28 5.92 11.03 11.64
C ASP A 28 6.22 9.74 12.43
N LYS A 29 5.18 8.93 12.68
CA LYS A 29 5.30 7.61 13.33
C LYS A 29 5.27 6.45 12.34
N ALA A 30 5.01 6.72 11.07
CA ALA A 30 5.00 5.71 9.99
C ALA A 30 6.40 5.33 9.48
N ASN A 31 7.47 5.78 10.14
CA ASN A 31 8.85 5.42 9.83
C ASN A 31 9.31 4.07 10.42
N ARG A 32 8.39 3.30 11.02
CA ARG A 32 8.63 1.94 11.50
C ARG A 32 7.88 0.94 10.64
N HIS A 33 8.45 -0.26 10.50
CA HIS A 33 7.78 -1.35 9.80
C HIS A 33 6.49 -1.74 10.52
N GLY A 34 5.43 -1.95 9.73
CA GLY A 34 4.12 -2.42 10.18
C GLY A 34 3.73 -3.71 9.48
N LEU A 35 2.77 -4.43 10.06
CA LEU A 35 2.23 -5.67 9.50
C LEU A 35 0.71 -5.58 9.39
N ILE A 36 0.20 -5.72 8.17
CA ILE A 36 -1.23 -5.88 7.91
C ILE A 36 -1.48 -7.35 7.62
N THR A 37 -2.19 -8.03 8.51
CA THR A 37 -2.51 -9.45 8.41
C THR A 37 -4.01 -9.69 8.57
N GLY A 38 -4.49 -10.81 8.03
CA GLY A 38 -5.91 -11.19 8.05
C GLY A 38 -6.24 -12.23 6.99
N ALA A 39 -7.38 -12.89 7.14
CA ALA A 39 -7.87 -13.87 6.17
C ALA A 39 -8.26 -13.21 4.82
N THR A 40 -8.50 -14.01 3.79
CA THR A 40 -9.03 -13.50 2.52
C THR A 40 -10.38 -12.83 2.75
N GLY A 41 -10.61 -11.67 2.13
CA GLY A 41 -11.87 -10.92 2.27
C GLY A 41 -12.00 -10.07 3.53
N THR A 42 -10.99 -10.01 4.41
CA THR A 42 -11.04 -9.17 5.63
C THR A 42 -10.56 -7.72 5.43
N GLY A 43 -10.44 -7.28 4.17
CA GLY A 43 -10.13 -5.88 3.86
C GLY A 43 -8.65 -5.51 3.78
N LYS A 44 -7.70 -6.47 3.76
CA LYS A 44 -6.25 -6.18 3.63
C LYS A 44 -5.92 -5.20 2.49
N THR A 45 -6.46 -5.45 1.31
CA THR A 45 -6.27 -4.59 0.13
C THR A 45 -6.83 -3.19 0.35
N ILE A 46 -8.04 -3.09 0.91
CA ILE A 46 -8.68 -1.81 1.22
C ILE A 46 -7.85 -1.03 2.23
N THR A 47 -7.37 -1.69 3.29
CA THR A 47 -6.49 -1.06 4.30
C THR A 47 -5.19 -0.54 3.67
N LEU A 48 -4.56 -1.32 2.79
CA LEU A 48 -3.37 -0.88 2.06
C LEU A 48 -3.64 0.33 1.17
N GLN A 49 -4.76 0.31 0.42
CA GLN A 49 -5.18 1.45 -0.41
C GLN A 49 -5.43 2.70 0.46
N THR A 50 -6.20 2.60 1.54
CA THR A 50 -6.46 3.72 2.45
C THR A 50 -5.17 4.34 3.00
N LEU A 51 -4.18 3.52 3.36
CA LEU A 51 -2.87 4.03 3.78
C LEU A 51 -2.14 4.73 2.63
N ALA A 52 -2.10 4.11 1.44
CA ALA A 52 -1.43 4.68 0.27
C ALA A 52 -2.05 6.03 -0.14
N GLU A 53 -3.38 6.12 -0.16
CA GLU A 53 -4.15 7.34 -0.41
C GLU A 53 -3.88 8.41 0.65
N GLY A 54 -3.84 8.02 1.93
CA GLY A 54 -3.53 8.92 3.05
C GLY A 54 -2.13 9.51 2.96
N PHE A 55 -1.13 8.68 2.67
CA PHE A 55 0.25 9.13 2.47
C PHE A 55 0.40 10.01 1.22
N SER A 56 -0.19 9.59 0.09
CA SER A 56 -0.17 10.37 -1.15
C SER A 56 -0.85 11.74 -0.98
N SER A 57 -1.99 11.79 -0.28
CA SER A 57 -2.66 13.05 0.11
C SER A 57 -1.78 13.96 0.96
N ALA A 58 -0.91 13.38 1.80
CA ALA A 58 0.06 14.11 2.61
C ALA A 58 1.34 14.49 1.85
N GLY A 59 1.43 14.19 0.55
CA GLY A 59 2.61 14.44 -0.28
C GLY A 59 3.75 13.44 -0.08
N VAL A 60 3.49 12.31 0.59
CA VAL A 60 4.48 11.24 0.81
C VAL A 60 4.37 10.23 -0.33
N PRO A 61 5.45 10.00 -1.11
CA PRO A 61 5.43 9.00 -2.17
C PRO A 61 5.36 7.59 -1.58
N VAL A 62 4.50 6.75 -2.16
CA VAL A 62 4.30 5.36 -1.74
C VAL A 62 4.71 4.42 -2.86
N PHE A 63 5.62 3.49 -2.56
CA PHE A 63 6.00 2.40 -3.45
C PHE A 63 5.36 1.10 -2.96
N MET A 64 4.65 0.40 -3.84
CA MET A 64 3.95 -0.84 -3.51
C MET A 64 4.19 -1.89 -4.59
N ALA A 65 4.37 -3.15 -4.18
CA ALA A 65 4.33 -4.29 -5.07
C ALA A 65 2.88 -4.81 -5.16
N ASP A 66 2.31 -4.77 -6.37
CA ASP A 66 0.96 -5.29 -6.63
C ASP A 66 1.03 -6.62 -7.36
N ILE A 67 1.05 -7.72 -6.60
CA ILE A 67 1.15 -9.08 -7.15
C ILE A 67 -0.18 -9.53 -7.77
N LYS A 68 -1.31 -9.01 -7.28
CA LYS A 68 -2.65 -9.46 -7.69
C LYS A 68 -3.35 -8.53 -8.69
N GLY A 69 -2.85 -7.31 -8.84
CA GLY A 69 -3.49 -6.25 -9.64
C GLY A 69 -4.59 -5.51 -8.87
N ASP A 70 -4.81 -5.84 -7.59
CA ASP A 70 -5.93 -5.30 -6.81
C ASP A 70 -5.65 -3.88 -6.27
N LEU A 71 -4.41 -3.37 -6.35
CA LEU A 71 -4.01 -2.05 -5.84
C LEU A 71 -4.01 -0.97 -6.93
N THR A 72 -3.79 -1.34 -8.20
CA THR A 72 -3.74 -0.41 -9.34
C THR A 72 -5.01 0.45 -9.53
N GLY A 73 -6.14 -0.02 -8.98
CA GLY A 73 -7.42 0.72 -8.97
C GLY A 73 -7.37 2.09 -8.29
N ILE A 74 -6.36 2.36 -7.45
CA ILE A 74 -6.12 3.67 -6.81
C ILE A 74 -5.94 4.82 -7.82
N SER A 75 -5.56 4.49 -9.06
CA SER A 75 -5.42 5.44 -10.16
C SER A 75 -6.76 5.95 -10.71
N GLN A 76 -7.88 5.33 -10.34
CA GLN A 76 -9.22 5.65 -10.83
C GLN A 76 -10.11 6.11 -9.67
N PRO A 77 -11.09 7.01 -9.92
CA PRO A 77 -12.11 7.29 -8.92
C PRO A 77 -12.91 6.02 -8.62
N GLY A 78 -12.92 5.60 -7.35
CA GLY A 78 -13.65 4.41 -6.93
C GLY A 78 -15.18 4.55 -7.02
N VAL A 79 -15.89 3.42 -7.03
CA VAL A 79 -17.36 3.40 -6.91
C VAL A 79 -17.74 2.84 -5.54
N VAL A 80 -18.58 3.58 -4.80
CA VAL A 80 -19.06 3.11 -3.49
C VAL A 80 -20.12 2.03 -3.71
N SER A 81 -19.71 0.77 -3.52
CA SER A 81 -20.63 -0.38 -3.60
C SER A 81 -21.63 -0.39 -2.43
N GLU A 82 -22.78 -1.05 -2.60
CA GLU A 82 -23.78 -1.20 -1.52
C GLU A 82 -23.19 -1.80 -0.23
N LYS A 83 -22.28 -2.78 -0.37
CA LYS A 83 -21.59 -3.40 0.76
C LYS A 83 -20.73 -2.38 1.51
N LEU A 84 -20.00 -1.53 0.78
CA LEU A 84 -19.17 -0.48 1.38
C LEU A 84 -20.04 0.60 2.01
N SER A 85 -21.13 1.02 1.36
CA SER A 85 -22.10 1.99 1.89
C SER A 85 -22.68 1.54 3.22
N LYS A 86 -23.07 0.25 3.36
CA LYS A 86 -23.56 -0.30 4.63
C LYS A 86 -22.51 -0.22 5.73
N ILE A 87 -21.25 -0.58 5.43
CA ILE A 87 -20.15 -0.51 6.41
C ILE A 87 -19.88 0.94 6.83
N ILE A 88 -19.89 1.89 5.89
CA ILE A 88 -19.72 3.32 6.18
C ILE A 88 -20.82 3.82 7.11
N GLN A 89 -22.08 3.46 6.83
CA GLN A 89 -23.23 3.83 7.66
C GLN A 89 -23.17 3.18 9.05
N GLU A 90 -22.90 1.87 9.13
CA GLU A 90 -22.76 1.13 10.39
C GLU A 90 -21.66 1.72 11.29
N ARG A 91 -20.59 2.25 10.69
CA ARG A 91 -19.47 2.84 11.41
C ARG A 91 -19.63 4.33 11.70
N GLY A 92 -20.69 4.98 11.20
CA GLY A 92 -20.88 6.43 11.33
C GLY A 92 -19.76 7.23 10.64
N LEU A 93 -19.24 6.73 9.52
CA LEU A 93 -18.22 7.42 8.72
C LEU A 93 -18.90 8.33 7.70
N THR A 94 -18.27 9.47 7.40
CA THR A 94 -18.69 10.29 6.27
C THR A 94 -18.39 9.55 4.97
N ALA A 95 -19.31 9.60 4.00
CA ALA A 95 -19.08 9.00 2.69
C ALA A 95 -17.82 9.63 2.04
N PRO A 96 -16.81 8.82 1.66
CA PRO A 96 -15.61 9.34 1.05
C PRO A 96 -15.93 9.89 -0.34
N THR A 97 -15.23 10.96 -0.72
CA THR A 97 -15.29 11.44 -2.10
C THR A 97 -14.40 10.56 -2.97
N SER A 98 -14.99 9.91 -3.98
CA SER A 98 -14.24 9.12 -4.94
C SER A 98 -13.29 10.00 -5.73
N THR A 99 -11.99 9.84 -5.49
CA THR A 99 -10.92 10.60 -6.16
C THR A 99 -9.85 9.64 -6.66
N ALA A 100 -9.21 10.00 -7.76
CA ALA A 100 -8.07 9.29 -8.30
C ALA A 100 -6.77 9.85 -7.69
N PHE A 101 -5.78 8.99 -7.49
CA PHE A 101 -4.45 9.38 -7.01
C PHE A 101 -3.40 9.29 -8.12
N PRO A 102 -2.41 10.22 -8.13
CA PRO A 102 -1.28 10.15 -9.04
C PRO A 102 -0.59 8.79 -8.90
N THR A 103 -0.56 8.02 -9.99
CA THR A 103 -0.07 6.65 -9.97
C THR A 103 0.82 6.41 -11.18
N THR A 104 1.98 5.84 -10.95
CA THR A 104 2.91 5.39 -11.98
C THR A 104 3.05 3.89 -11.84
N LEU A 105 2.59 3.13 -12.84
CA LEU A 105 2.76 1.68 -12.85
C LEU A 105 4.14 1.35 -13.38
N TRP A 106 4.92 0.60 -12.61
CA TRP A 106 6.24 0.13 -13.01
C TRP A 106 6.13 -1.28 -13.54
N ASP A 107 6.76 -1.52 -14.68
CA ASP A 107 6.78 -2.80 -15.36
C ASP A 107 8.21 -3.34 -15.40
N VAL A 108 8.39 -4.56 -14.90
CA VAL A 108 9.65 -5.28 -14.89
C VAL A 108 10.07 -5.68 -16.32
N PHE A 109 9.11 -5.93 -17.21
CA PHE A 109 9.35 -6.28 -18.61
C PHE A 109 9.33 -5.04 -19.53
N GLY A 110 8.80 -3.92 -19.04
CA GLY A 110 8.74 -2.66 -19.79
C GLY A 110 7.75 -2.64 -20.95
N GLU A 111 6.72 -3.49 -20.93
CA GLU A 111 5.72 -3.63 -22.00
C GLU A 111 4.50 -2.72 -21.77
N GLN A 112 4.01 -2.63 -20.54
CA GLN A 112 2.71 -2.05 -20.17
C GLN A 112 2.82 -0.85 -19.21
N GLY A 113 4.03 -0.53 -18.74
CA GLY A 113 4.26 0.51 -17.74
C GLY A 113 5.64 1.15 -17.83
N HIS A 114 5.97 1.96 -16.83
CA HIS A 114 7.29 2.56 -16.73
C HIS A 114 8.36 1.48 -16.51
N PRO A 115 9.38 1.41 -17.36
CA PRO A 115 10.35 0.32 -17.29
C PRO A 115 11.19 0.43 -16.02
N VAL A 116 11.27 -0.67 -15.27
CA VAL A 116 12.26 -0.83 -14.20
C VAL A 116 13.65 -0.88 -14.85
N ARG A 117 14.50 0.09 -14.54
CA ARG A 117 15.85 0.19 -15.12
C ARG A 117 16.88 -0.72 -14.44
N ALA A 118 16.60 -1.17 -13.22
CA ALA A 118 17.48 -2.05 -12.46
C ALA A 118 17.37 -3.48 -12.99
N THR A 119 18.50 -4.07 -13.36
CA THR A 119 18.62 -5.45 -13.83
C THR A 119 19.06 -6.38 -12.70
N VAL A 120 18.90 -7.69 -12.89
CA VAL A 120 19.40 -8.70 -11.96
C VAL A 120 20.94 -8.61 -11.83
N SER A 121 21.63 -8.24 -12.91
CA SER A 121 23.08 -8.04 -12.91
C SER A 121 23.51 -6.87 -12.02
N ASP A 122 22.68 -5.83 -11.87
CA ASP A 122 22.97 -4.68 -11.00
C ASP A 122 22.91 -5.03 -9.50
N LEU A 123 22.19 -6.09 -9.11
CA LEU A 123 22.16 -6.58 -7.73
C LEU A 123 23.49 -7.23 -7.32
N GLY A 124 24.20 -7.80 -8.30
CA GLY A 124 25.44 -8.54 -8.11
C GLY A 124 25.26 -9.90 -7.43
N PRO A 125 26.26 -10.79 -7.57
CA PRO A 125 26.16 -12.18 -7.11
C PRO A 125 26.04 -12.30 -5.59
N LEU A 126 26.63 -11.36 -4.83
CA LEU A 126 26.58 -11.38 -3.37
C LEU A 126 25.17 -11.15 -2.82
N LEU A 127 24.46 -10.15 -3.33
CA LEU A 127 23.11 -9.84 -2.87
C LEU A 127 22.13 -10.94 -3.29
N LEU A 128 22.25 -11.43 -4.51
CA LEU A 128 21.45 -12.55 -5.02
C LEU A 128 21.65 -13.83 -4.22
N ALA A 129 22.90 -14.18 -3.88
CA ALA A 129 23.19 -15.35 -3.05
C ALA A 129 22.52 -15.26 -1.67
N ARG A 130 22.53 -14.08 -1.05
CA ARG A 130 21.84 -13.83 0.22
C ARG A 130 20.32 -13.90 0.09
N MET A 131 19.74 -13.28 -0.94
CA MET A 131 18.29 -13.29 -1.17
C MET A 131 17.74 -14.69 -1.41
N LEU A 132 18.49 -15.52 -2.13
CA LEU A 132 18.13 -16.91 -2.45
C LEU A 132 18.59 -17.91 -1.39
N ASN A 133 19.27 -17.45 -0.33
CA ASN A 133 19.85 -18.28 0.72
C ASN A 133 20.68 -19.45 0.16
N LEU A 134 21.58 -19.13 -0.77
CA LEU A 134 22.42 -20.10 -1.46
C LEU A 134 23.51 -20.66 -0.52
N ASN A 135 23.86 -21.93 -0.72
CA ASN A 135 25.03 -22.52 -0.09
C ASN A 135 26.34 -22.07 -0.78
N GLU A 136 27.48 -22.47 -0.22
CA GLU A 136 28.81 -22.07 -0.71
C GLU A 136 29.04 -22.47 -2.17
N THR A 137 28.68 -23.72 -2.54
CA THR A 137 28.81 -24.21 -3.92
C THR A 137 27.95 -23.41 -4.90
N GLN A 138 26.68 -23.16 -4.56
CA GLN A 138 25.76 -22.38 -5.38
C GLN A 138 26.21 -20.92 -5.53
N THR A 139 26.73 -20.33 -4.44
CA THR A 139 27.29 -18.97 -4.45
C THR A 139 28.53 -18.89 -5.33
N GLY A 140 29.41 -19.89 -5.26
CA GLY A 140 30.59 -19.99 -6.10
C GLY A 140 30.25 -20.04 -7.59
N VAL A 141 29.23 -20.83 -7.97
CA VAL A 141 28.72 -20.84 -9.36
C VAL A 141 28.18 -19.48 -9.77
N LEU A 142 27.40 -18.83 -8.91
CA LEU A 142 26.79 -17.53 -9.21
C LEU A 142 27.83 -16.40 -9.38
N GLN A 143 28.99 -16.48 -8.72
CA GLN A 143 30.08 -15.50 -8.87
C GLN A 143 30.83 -15.60 -10.21
N LEU A 144 30.71 -16.74 -10.91
CA LEU A 144 31.38 -16.97 -12.20
C LEU A 144 30.58 -16.44 -13.40
N VAL A 145 29.31 -16.08 -13.19
CA VAL A 145 28.36 -15.56 -14.19
C VAL A 145 28.24 -14.05 -14.06
#